data_AF-A0AAD8DYP6-F1
#
_entry.id   AF-A0AAD8DYP6-F1
#
_cell.length_a   1.000
_cell.length_b   1.000
_cell.length_c   1.000
_cell.angle_alpha   90.00
_cell.angle_beta   90.00
_cell.angle_gamma   90.00
#
_symmetry.space_group_name_H-M   'P 1'
#
loop_
_entity.id
_entity.type
_entity.pdbx_description
1 polymer ?
#
loop_
_entity_poly.entity_id
_entity_poly.type
_entity_poly.pdbx_seq_one_letter_code
_entity_poly.pdbx_strand_id
1 'polypeptide(L)'
;MFLDIDVGDDEIRLVNKLTENHIIKDKIKKMKVKLAAQVFSQRVSSAIRFSARHGILPAECEGTADFLLIFDRLFDSFNGHSYKDDSKIYKGCIKKNSPHFQLWDDLLPILESIKFESIKISKGVNQVKYESIPSIKNWISNIKTFIEMWEYLSINHQINNIVARNFNQDPLENFFGAIRSNGVRNINPNCNQFINSFKTLIVNNYNSPHSAGANCEEDFNTVMQSLSHLIINNYDDSHTVDFACNIDSLLNVMSEIKNNDSLLHVESKKYVTGYVIKKSKSKIFKKCSNCLNNLCRSGIDFDSFNYEIDYTKKSLFHPSDEFINLMNNIYYVIVACLRDNPTSKFIKNQIKFFIDSACDFSIIHMRNIELI
;
A
#
# COMPACT_ATOMS: atom_id res chain seq x y z
N MET A 1 -2.49 -33.03 -11.34
CA MET A 1 -3.74 -33.54 -10.75
C MET A 1 -4.73 -32.41 -10.48
N PHE A 2 -4.54 -31.54 -9.48
CA PHE A 2 -5.54 -30.48 -9.21
C PHE A 2 -5.66 -29.44 -10.34
N LEU A 3 -4.54 -28.98 -10.90
CA LEU A 3 -4.54 -28.03 -12.02
C LEU A 3 -5.23 -28.60 -13.29
N ASP A 4 -5.14 -29.92 -13.47
CA ASP A 4 -5.77 -30.62 -14.61
C ASP A 4 -7.28 -30.83 -14.41
N ILE A 5 -7.77 -30.67 -13.18
CA ILE A 5 -9.19 -30.83 -12.79
C ILE A 5 -9.89 -29.46 -12.72
N ASP A 6 -9.20 -28.41 -12.25
CA ASP A 6 -9.72 -27.03 -12.22
C ASP A 6 -9.62 -26.38 -13.61
N VAL A 7 -10.38 -26.93 -14.55
CA VAL A 7 -10.47 -26.51 -15.96
C VAL A 7 -11.68 -25.61 -16.18
N GLY A 8 -11.51 -24.55 -16.97
CA GLY A 8 -12.54 -23.55 -17.28
C GLY A 8 -11.92 -22.24 -17.75
N ASP A 9 -12.73 -21.25 -18.11
CA ASP A 9 -12.22 -19.91 -18.39
C ASP A 9 -11.48 -19.37 -17.17
N ASP A 10 -10.37 -18.66 -17.38
CA ASP A 10 -9.49 -18.25 -16.27
C ASP A 10 -10.24 -17.43 -15.21
N GLU A 11 -11.30 -16.71 -15.55
CA GLU A 11 -12.09 -15.94 -14.60
C GLU A 11 -12.95 -16.79 -13.64
N ILE A 12 -13.34 -18.01 -14.05
CA ILE A 12 -14.27 -18.88 -13.30
C ILE A 12 -13.57 -20.01 -12.53
N ARG A 13 -12.27 -20.23 -12.77
CA ARG A 13 -11.47 -21.25 -12.09
C ARG A 13 -11.34 -21.01 -10.58
N LEU A 14 -11.37 -22.08 -9.78
CA LEU A 14 -11.22 -22.00 -8.33
C LEU A 14 -9.88 -21.36 -7.95
N VAL A 15 -8.81 -21.72 -8.66
CA VAL A 15 -7.46 -21.16 -8.48
C VAL A 15 -6.96 -20.47 -9.75
N ASN A 16 -7.72 -19.49 -10.23
CA ASN A 16 -7.43 -18.69 -11.44
C ASN A 16 -6.00 -18.12 -11.58
N LYS A 17 -5.30 -17.90 -10.47
CA LYS A 17 -3.92 -17.39 -10.47
C LYS A 17 -2.87 -18.48 -10.77
N LEU A 18 -3.20 -19.75 -10.58
CA LEU A 18 -2.29 -20.86 -10.85
C LEU A 18 -2.28 -21.21 -12.33
N THR A 19 -1.06 -21.29 -12.85
CA THR A 19 -0.72 -21.62 -14.24
C THR A 19 0.42 -22.62 -14.25
N GLU A 20 0.75 -23.15 -15.43
CA GLU A 20 1.89 -24.06 -15.62
C GLU A 20 3.22 -23.53 -15.06
N ASN A 21 3.42 -22.20 -15.05
CA ASN A 21 4.62 -21.56 -14.48
C ASN A 21 4.78 -21.79 -12.97
N HIS A 22 3.74 -22.27 -12.29
CA HIS A 22 3.76 -22.56 -10.85
C HIS A 22 4.15 -24.01 -10.53
N ILE A 23 3.98 -24.93 -11.48
CA ILE A 23 4.05 -26.38 -11.22
C ILE A 23 5.07 -27.08 -12.14
N ILE A 24 5.10 -26.73 -13.43
CA ILE A 24 5.98 -27.38 -14.40
C ILE A 24 7.41 -26.90 -14.16
N LYS A 25 8.27 -27.80 -13.66
CA LYS A 25 9.65 -27.51 -13.22
C LYS A 25 10.46 -26.62 -14.17
N ASP A 26 10.37 -26.89 -15.48
CA ASP A 26 11.13 -26.17 -16.51
C ASP A 26 10.55 -24.78 -16.83
N LYS A 27 9.29 -24.54 -16.47
CA LYS A 27 8.60 -23.26 -16.62
C LYS A 27 8.64 -22.40 -15.34
N ILE A 28 9.02 -22.98 -14.21
CA ILE A 28 9.12 -22.25 -12.93
C ILE A 28 10.21 -21.19 -13.01
N LYS A 29 9.79 -19.92 -12.92
CA LYS A 29 10.69 -18.79 -12.79
C LYS A 29 11.17 -18.69 -11.34
N LYS A 30 12.26 -19.40 -11.00
CA LYS A 30 12.76 -19.60 -9.63
C LYS A 30 12.96 -18.33 -8.80
N MET A 31 13.25 -17.18 -9.43
CA MET A 31 13.44 -15.90 -8.72
C MET A 31 12.14 -15.10 -8.51
N LYS A 32 11.01 -15.53 -9.08
CA LYS A 32 9.73 -14.83 -8.98
C LYS A 32 8.99 -15.27 -7.72
N VAL A 33 9.23 -14.57 -6.60
CA VAL A 33 8.58 -14.83 -5.29
C VAL A 33 7.06 -14.91 -5.41
N LYS A 34 6.46 -14.07 -6.26
CA LYS A 34 5.01 -14.08 -6.56
C LYS A 34 4.47 -15.48 -6.89
N LEU A 35 5.20 -16.28 -7.68
CA LEU A 35 4.74 -17.62 -8.06
C LEU A 35 4.68 -18.55 -6.83
N ALA A 36 5.69 -18.50 -5.96
CA ALA A 36 5.69 -19.26 -4.72
C ALA A 36 4.57 -18.80 -3.79
N ALA A 37 4.41 -17.49 -3.57
CA ALA A 37 3.36 -16.94 -2.72
C ALA A 37 1.94 -17.31 -3.23
N GLN A 38 1.74 -17.41 -4.54
CA GLN A 38 0.47 -17.84 -5.12
C GLN A 38 0.19 -19.33 -4.88
N VAL A 39 1.21 -20.20 -4.94
CA VAL A 39 1.08 -21.64 -4.59
C VAL A 39 0.74 -21.80 -3.11
N PHE A 40 1.49 -21.14 -2.23
CA PHE A 40 1.32 -21.18 -0.78
C PHE A 40 0.23 -20.24 -0.28
N SER A 41 -0.87 -20.09 -1.03
CA SER A 41 -1.95 -19.18 -0.66
C SER A 41 -3.11 -19.90 0.03
N GLN A 42 -3.79 -19.19 0.93
CA GLN A 42 -5.03 -19.67 1.56
C GLN A 42 -6.06 -20.16 0.54
N ARG A 43 -6.17 -19.49 -0.62
CA ARG A 43 -7.12 -19.87 -1.67
C ARG A 43 -6.82 -21.26 -2.24
N VAL A 44 -5.56 -21.55 -2.52
CA VAL A 44 -5.14 -22.87 -3.01
C VAL A 44 -5.36 -23.93 -1.94
N SER A 45 -5.02 -23.63 -0.68
CA SER A 45 -5.32 -24.51 0.45
C SER A 45 -6.81 -24.85 0.55
N SER A 46 -7.69 -23.85 0.52
CA SER A 46 -9.15 -24.04 0.60
C SER A 46 -9.69 -24.85 -0.57
N ALA A 47 -9.22 -24.60 -1.79
CA ALA A 47 -9.69 -25.32 -2.97
C ALA A 47 -9.27 -26.80 -2.96
N ILE A 48 -8.02 -27.09 -2.55
CA ILE A 48 -7.53 -28.48 -2.40
C ILE A 48 -8.33 -29.19 -1.31
N ARG A 49 -8.53 -28.57 -0.14
CA ARG A 49 -9.30 -29.17 0.95
C ARG A 49 -10.74 -29.44 0.57
N PHE A 50 -11.40 -28.47 -0.07
CA PHE A 50 -12.76 -28.64 -0.57
C PHE A 50 -12.85 -29.84 -1.52
N SER A 51 -11.92 -29.92 -2.47
CA SER A 51 -11.89 -30.99 -3.47
C SER A 51 -11.65 -32.36 -2.82
N ALA A 52 -10.76 -32.45 -1.83
CA ALA A 52 -10.52 -33.69 -1.08
C ALA A 52 -11.78 -34.16 -0.32
N ARG A 53 -12.46 -33.25 0.38
CA ARG A 53 -13.65 -33.57 1.18
C ARG A 53 -14.86 -34.02 0.36
N HIS A 54 -14.92 -33.63 -0.91
CA HIS A 54 -15.98 -34.02 -1.82
C HIS A 54 -15.57 -35.19 -2.73
N GLY A 55 -14.44 -35.85 -2.47
CA GLY A 55 -13.98 -37.00 -3.24
C GLY A 55 -13.48 -36.67 -4.66
N ILE A 56 -13.24 -35.40 -4.97
CA ILE A 56 -12.67 -34.94 -6.26
C ILE A 56 -11.16 -35.18 -6.27
N LEU A 57 -10.49 -34.96 -5.13
CA LEU A 57 -9.11 -35.34 -4.89
C LEU A 57 -9.03 -36.44 -3.83
N PRO A 58 -7.92 -37.20 -3.77
CA PRO A 58 -7.66 -38.14 -2.67
C PRO A 58 -7.69 -37.44 -1.31
N ALA A 59 -8.17 -38.13 -0.27
CA ALA A 59 -8.33 -37.58 1.07
C ALA A 59 -7.01 -37.08 1.67
N GLU A 60 -5.88 -37.70 1.29
CA GLU A 60 -4.53 -37.33 1.72
C GLU A 60 -4.15 -35.90 1.29
N CYS A 61 -4.85 -35.33 0.29
CA CYS A 61 -4.65 -33.96 -0.13
C CYS A 61 -5.04 -32.93 0.95
N GLU A 62 -5.82 -33.29 1.97
CA GLU A 62 -6.05 -32.41 3.13
C GLU A 62 -4.74 -32.04 3.82
N GLY A 63 -3.79 -32.96 3.95
CA GLY A 63 -2.48 -32.67 4.54
C GLY A 63 -1.68 -31.65 3.72
N THR A 64 -1.82 -31.66 2.39
CA THR A 64 -1.24 -30.62 1.53
C THR A 64 -1.92 -29.27 1.78
N ALA A 65 -3.24 -29.25 1.93
CA ALA A 65 -3.96 -28.02 2.24
C ALA A 65 -3.54 -27.42 3.59
N ASP A 66 -3.35 -28.26 4.62
CA ASP A 66 -2.82 -27.83 5.93
C ASP A 66 -1.43 -27.22 5.80
N PHE A 67 -0.52 -27.89 5.08
CA PHE A 67 0.83 -27.40 4.84
C PHE A 67 0.84 -26.03 4.14
N LEU A 68 0.05 -25.87 3.07
CA LEU A 68 -0.03 -24.59 2.35
C LEU A 68 -0.55 -23.46 3.24
N LEU A 69 -1.52 -23.74 4.11
CA LEU A 69 -2.10 -22.74 5.02
C LEU A 69 -1.11 -22.29 6.10
N ILE A 70 -0.30 -23.22 6.61
CA ILE A 70 0.79 -22.91 7.56
C ILE A 70 1.71 -21.86 6.93
N PHE A 71 2.19 -22.10 5.72
CA PHE A 71 3.12 -21.18 5.05
C PHE A 71 2.47 -19.87 4.56
N ASP A 72 1.18 -19.85 4.19
CA ASP A 72 0.45 -18.59 3.92
C ASP A 72 0.48 -17.67 5.15
N ARG A 73 0.16 -18.23 6.32
CA ARG A 73 0.11 -17.48 7.58
C ARG A 73 1.49 -17.07 8.08
N LEU A 74 2.48 -17.96 7.99
CA LEU A 74 3.89 -17.63 8.27
C LEU A 74 4.35 -16.48 7.38
N PHE A 75 4.15 -16.58 6.06
CA PHE A 75 4.58 -15.57 5.11
C PHE A 75 3.93 -14.21 5.39
N ASP A 76 2.61 -14.18 5.63
CA ASP A 76 1.91 -12.95 6.00
C ASP A 76 2.48 -12.36 7.31
N SER A 77 2.76 -13.19 8.33
CA SER A 77 3.29 -12.75 9.65
C SER A 77 4.66 -12.06 9.59
N PHE A 78 5.47 -12.38 8.58
CA PHE A 78 6.79 -11.76 8.35
C PHE A 78 6.79 -10.73 7.22
N ASN A 79 5.65 -10.54 6.53
CA ASN A 79 5.51 -9.56 5.44
C ASN A 79 4.35 -8.56 5.69
N GLY A 80 3.91 -8.46 6.95
CA GLY A 80 2.91 -7.51 7.40
C GLY A 80 3.39 -6.07 7.32
N HIS A 81 2.49 -5.19 6.85
CA HIS A 81 2.75 -3.78 6.57
C HIS A 81 1.61 -2.84 6.97
N SER A 82 0.51 -3.38 7.50
CA SER A 82 -0.66 -2.59 7.86
C SER A 82 -0.64 -2.22 9.35
N TYR A 83 -0.76 -0.93 9.65
CA TYR A 83 -1.09 -0.46 11.01
C TYR A 83 -2.57 -0.62 11.36
N LYS A 84 -3.41 -0.95 10.37
CA LYS A 84 -4.84 -1.18 10.53
C LYS A 84 -5.13 -2.67 10.52
N ASP A 85 -6.18 -3.07 11.22
CA ASP A 85 -6.65 -4.44 11.16
C ASP A 85 -7.17 -4.74 9.75
N ASP A 86 -6.61 -5.76 9.10
CA ASP A 86 -6.96 -6.27 7.77
C ASP A 86 -7.68 -7.62 7.93
N SER A 87 -8.49 -7.99 6.94
CA SER A 87 -9.05 -9.33 6.76
C SER A 87 -8.00 -10.45 6.90
N LYS A 88 -6.76 -10.20 6.43
CA LYS A 88 -5.59 -11.04 6.71
C LYS A 88 -4.90 -10.54 7.98
N ILE A 89 -5.31 -11.08 9.12
CA ILE A 89 -4.89 -10.63 10.46
C ILE A 89 -3.36 -10.61 10.67
N TYR A 90 -2.62 -11.50 10.02
CA TYR A 90 -1.16 -11.59 10.12
C TYR A 90 -0.42 -10.59 9.23
N LYS A 91 -1.13 -9.82 8.38
CA LYS A 91 -0.54 -8.69 7.65
C LYS A 91 -0.49 -7.39 8.47
N GLY A 92 -1.05 -7.42 9.68
CA GLY A 92 -0.96 -6.32 10.63
C GLY A 92 0.47 -6.13 11.16
N CYS A 93 0.71 -5.01 11.84
CA CYS A 93 1.94 -4.84 12.61
C CYS A 93 1.95 -5.76 13.85
N ILE A 94 3.14 -6.18 14.24
CA ILE A 94 3.37 -6.87 15.51
C ILE A 94 3.23 -5.83 16.61
N LYS A 95 2.35 -6.09 17.57
CA LYS A 95 2.05 -5.23 18.71
C LYS A 95 1.83 -6.10 19.94
N LYS A 96 1.82 -5.51 21.13
CA LYS A 96 1.54 -6.24 22.37
C LYS A 96 0.23 -7.04 22.22
N ASN A 97 0.27 -8.34 22.51
CA ASN A 97 -0.84 -9.29 22.37
C ASN A 97 -1.39 -9.44 20.94
N SER A 98 -0.60 -9.13 19.91
CA SER A 98 -0.99 -9.39 18.52
C SER A 98 -1.07 -10.89 18.24
N PRO A 99 -1.89 -11.33 17.27
CA PRO A 99 -2.08 -12.75 16.97
C PRO A 99 -0.81 -13.46 16.45
N HIS A 100 0.24 -12.71 16.10
CA HIS A 100 1.52 -13.24 15.65
C HIS A 100 2.18 -14.16 16.68
N PHE A 101 2.16 -13.78 17.96
CA PHE A 101 2.82 -14.58 19.01
C PHE A 101 2.16 -15.95 19.17
N GLN A 102 0.82 -15.99 19.25
CA GLN A 102 0.09 -17.26 19.32
C GLN A 102 0.34 -18.11 18.07
N LEU A 103 0.31 -17.51 16.88
CA LEU A 103 0.63 -18.22 15.64
C LEU A 103 2.03 -18.84 15.70
N TRP A 104 3.02 -18.08 16.14
CA TRP A 104 4.41 -18.54 16.22
C TRP A 104 4.60 -19.64 17.26
N ASP A 105 3.98 -19.53 18.43
CA ASP A 105 4.00 -20.56 19.47
C ASP A 105 3.37 -21.87 18.98
N ASP A 106 2.24 -21.78 18.25
CA ASP A 106 1.57 -22.95 17.68
C ASP A 106 2.39 -23.60 16.56
N LEU A 107 3.09 -22.79 15.74
CA LEU A 107 3.79 -23.28 14.55
C LEU A 107 5.23 -23.74 14.81
N LEU A 108 5.92 -23.23 15.84
CA LEU A 108 7.27 -23.66 16.21
C LEU A 108 7.42 -25.19 16.34
N PRO A 109 6.61 -25.90 17.15
CA PRO A 109 6.75 -27.35 17.30
C PRO A 109 6.46 -28.09 15.99
N ILE A 110 5.53 -27.58 15.18
CA ILE A 110 5.22 -28.13 13.86
C ILE A 110 6.45 -28.01 12.96
N LEU A 111 7.04 -26.82 12.85
CA LEU A 111 8.23 -26.59 12.03
C LEU A 111 9.42 -27.45 12.46
N GLU A 112 9.64 -27.61 13.77
CA GLU A 112 10.71 -28.45 14.32
C GLU A 112 10.50 -29.95 14.00
N SER A 113 9.24 -30.37 13.87
CA SER A 113 8.86 -31.74 13.50
C SER A 113 9.02 -32.06 12.02
N ILE A 114 9.03 -31.05 11.12
CA ILE A 114 9.14 -31.28 9.67
C ILE A 114 10.47 -31.94 9.34
N LYS A 115 10.42 -33.09 8.64
CA LYS A 115 11.57 -33.78 8.06
C LYS A 115 11.29 -34.06 6.58
N PHE A 116 12.33 -33.95 5.76
CA PHE A 116 12.24 -34.28 4.34
C PHE A 116 12.88 -35.64 4.10
N GLU A 117 12.13 -36.55 3.52
CA GLU A 117 12.62 -37.87 3.17
C GLU A 117 13.31 -37.84 1.81
N SER A 118 14.50 -38.45 1.75
CA SER A 118 15.22 -38.72 0.50
C SER A 118 15.56 -40.21 0.42
N ILE A 119 15.34 -40.81 -0.74
CA ILE A 119 15.71 -42.21 -0.99
C ILE A 119 17.07 -42.23 -1.66
N LYS A 120 18.04 -42.89 -1.02
CA LYS A 120 19.34 -43.16 -1.61
C LYS A 120 19.48 -44.66 -1.84
N ILE A 121 19.75 -45.06 -3.07
CA ILE A 121 20.07 -46.45 -3.39
C ILE A 121 21.53 -46.68 -3.01
N SER A 122 21.76 -47.57 -2.05
CA SER A 122 23.10 -48.00 -1.65
C SER A 122 23.14 -49.53 -1.64
N LYS A 123 24.07 -50.11 -2.40
CA LYS A 123 24.23 -51.57 -2.54
C LYS A 123 22.93 -52.32 -2.89
N GLY A 124 22.10 -51.74 -3.77
CA GLY A 124 20.84 -52.34 -4.20
C GLY A 124 19.69 -52.25 -3.19
N VAL A 125 19.88 -51.59 -2.04
CA VAL A 125 18.85 -51.38 -1.02
C VAL A 125 18.47 -49.90 -0.96
N ASN A 126 17.17 -49.63 -0.91
CA ASN A 126 16.63 -48.29 -0.66
C ASN A 126 16.90 -47.92 0.80
N GLN A 127 17.75 -46.91 1.02
CA GLN A 127 17.97 -46.33 2.34
C GLN A 127 17.21 -45.01 2.44
N VAL A 128 16.36 -44.92 3.46
CA VAL A 128 15.64 -43.70 3.83
C VAL A 128 16.60 -42.80 4.60
N LYS A 129 16.79 -41.58 4.10
CA LYS A 129 17.58 -40.54 4.76
C LYS A 129 16.71 -39.30 4.97
N TYR A 130 16.68 -38.81 6.20
CA TYR A 130 16.04 -37.54 6.54
C TYR A 130 17.01 -36.38 6.33
N GLU A 131 16.58 -35.40 5.54
CA GLU A 131 17.35 -34.20 5.22
C GLU A 131 16.85 -33.00 6.01
N SER A 132 17.79 -32.19 6.47
CA SER A 132 17.50 -30.89 7.07
C SER A 132 17.56 -29.83 5.98
N ILE A 133 16.42 -29.19 5.71
CA ILE A 133 16.32 -28.12 4.71
C ILE A 133 16.58 -26.77 5.38
N PRO A 134 17.55 -25.98 4.89
CA PRO A 134 17.91 -24.70 5.49
C PRO A 134 16.74 -23.74 5.67
N SER A 135 15.78 -23.74 4.73
CA SER A 135 14.60 -22.85 4.80
C SER A 135 13.74 -23.08 6.04
N ILE A 136 13.52 -24.32 6.47
CA ILE A 136 12.74 -24.61 7.70
C ILE A 136 13.51 -24.15 8.94
N LYS A 137 14.82 -24.44 8.98
CA LYS A 137 15.70 -23.96 10.06
C LYS A 137 15.67 -22.44 10.17
N ASN A 138 15.67 -21.74 9.04
CA ASN A 138 15.63 -20.28 9.00
C ASN A 138 14.26 -19.73 9.43
N TRP A 139 13.15 -20.39 9.13
CA TRP A 139 11.84 -20.00 9.68
C TRP A 139 11.80 -20.09 11.21
N ILE A 140 12.31 -21.20 11.77
CA ILE A 140 12.41 -21.38 13.22
C ILE A 140 13.30 -20.29 13.84
N SER A 141 14.44 -20.00 13.19
CA SER A 141 15.35 -18.93 13.63
C SER A 141 14.66 -17.57 13.59
N ASN A 142 13.97 -17.24 12.50
CA ASN A 142 13.26 -15.97 12.35
C ASN A 142 12.20 -15.78 13.43
N ILE A 143 11.42 -16.81 13.74
CA ILE A 143 10.43 -16.75 14.83
C ILE A 143 11.12 -16.41 16.15
N LYS A 144 12.15 -17.18 16.54
CA LYS A 144 12.87 -16.97 17.81
C LYS A 144 13.47 -15.56 17.88
N THR A 145 14.11 -15.12 16.80
CA THR A 145 14.69 -13.78 16.70
C THR A 145 13.63 -12.68 16.79
N PHE A 146 12.47 -12.81 16.15
CA PHE A 146 11.43 -11.78 16.21
C PHE A 146 10.78 -11.69 17.59
N ILE A 147 10.63 -12.81 18.30
CA ILE A 147 10.15 -12.83 19.69
C ILE A 147 11.13 -12.07 20.59
N GLU A 148 12.42 -12.45 20.58
CA GLU A 148 13.47 -11.79 21.37
C GLU A 148 13.62 -10.31 21.01
N MET A 149 13.59 -9.99 19.72
CA MET A 149 13.69 -8.61 19.22
C MET A 149 12.49 -7.77 19.69
N TRP A 150 11.27 -8.31 19.63
CA TRP A 150 10.09 -7.61 20.12
C TRP A 150 10.21 -7.30 21.62
N GLU A 151 10.61 -8.27 22.43
CA GLU A 151 10.82 -8.08 23.87
C GLU A 151 11.86 -6.99 24.14
N TYR A 152 13.02 -7.07 23.48
CA TYR A 152 14.09 -6.09 23.63
C TYR A 152 13.63 -4.67 23.24
N LEU A 153 13.01 -4.51 22.06
CA LEU A 153 12.59 -3.21 21.55
C LEU A 153 11.45 -2.60 22.35
N SER A 154 10.50 -3.42 22.82
CA SER A 154 9.38 -2.94 23.62
C SER A 154 9.83 -2.50 25.02
N ILE A 155 10.71 -3.27 25.68
CA ILE A 155 11.20 -2.97 27.03
C ILE A 155 12.18 -1.79 27.02
N ASN A 156 13.18 -1.80 26.13
CA ASN A 156 14.29 -0.85 26.19
C ASN A 156 14.05 0.44 25.39
N HIS A 157 13.15 0.41 24.40
CA HIS A 157 12.94 1.53 23.47
C HIS A 157 11.49 2.01 23.37
N GLN A 158 10.57 1.43 24.16
CA GLN A 158 9.14 1.80 24.18
C GLN A 158 8.49 1.72 22.78
N ILE A 159 8.99 0.82 21.93
CA ILE A 159 8.41 0.57 20.61
C ILE A 159 7.10 -0.19 20.77
N ASN A 160 6.00 0.42 20.34
CA ASN A 160 4.65 -0.14 20.50
C ASN A 160 4.20 -1.02 19.33
N ASN A 161 4.83 -0.88 18.16
CA ASN A 161 4.47 -1.61 16.95
C ASN A 161 5.73 -1.87 16.11
N ILE A 162 5.84 -3.08 15.54
CA ILE A 162 6.87 -3.46 14.58
C ILE A 162 6.21 -3.84 13.26
N VAL A 163 6.69 -3.25 12.17
CA VAL A 163 6.28 -3.61 10.80
C VAL A 163 7.26 -4.64 10.27
N ALA A 164 6.85 -5.92 10.24
CA ALA A 164 7.74 -7.03 9.87
C ALA A 164 8.32 -6.89 8.45
N ARG A 165 7.53 -6.34 7.51
CA ARG A 165 8.01 -6.08 6.14
C ARG A 165 9.26 -5.21 6.06
N ASN A 166 9.50 -4.33 7.03
CA ASN A 166 10.67 -3.45 7.04
C ASN A 166 11.98 -4.20 7.33
N PHE A 167 11.91 -5.46 7.76
CA PHE A 167 13.07 -6.32 7.99
C PHE A 167 13.40 -7.19 6.78
N ASN A 168 12.60 -7.12 5.72
CA ASN A 168 12.84 -7.82 4.47
C ASN A 168 13.85 -7.03 3.63
N GLN A 169 14.62 -7.74 2.80
CA GLN A 169 15.58 -7.12 1.88
C GLN A 169 14.93 -6.57 0.59
N ASP A 170 13.60 -6.68 0.45
CA ASP A 170 12.84 -6.21 -0.72
C ASP A 170 13.16 -4.75 -1.10
N PRO A 171 13.27 -3.78 -0.16
CA PRO A 171 13.66 -2.42 -0.51
C PRO A 171 15.04 -2.30 -1.16
N LEU A 172 15.98 -3.16 -0.74
CA LEU A 172 17.32 -3.22 -1.34
C LEU A 172 17.26 -3.81 -2.76
N GLU A 173 16.44 -4.83 -2.97
CA GLU A 173 16.22 -5.41 -4.30
C GLU A 173 15.52 -4.43 -5.25
N ASN A 174 14.54 -3.67 -4.75
CA ASN A 174 13.91 -2.57 -5.47
C ASN A 174 14.93 -1.50 -5.87
N PHE A 175 15.82 -1.12 -4.96
CA PHE A 175 16.92 -0.21 -5.25
C PHE A 175 17.84 -0.74 -6.36
N PHE A 176 18.22 -2.02 -6.33
CA PHE A 176 18.96 -2.63 -7.44
C PHE A 176 18.16 -2.68 -8.75
N GLY A 177 16.83 -2.79 -8.68
CA GLY A 177 15.93 -2.60 -9.82
C GLY A 177 16.00 -1.19 -10.40
N ALA A 178 16.00 -0.16 -9.54
CA ALA A 178 16.13 1.24 -9.92
C ALA A 178 17.46 1.53 -10.62
N ILE A 179 18.57 1.00 -10.07
CA ILE A 179 19.91 1.12 -10.67
C ILE A 179 19.93 0.53 -12.09
N ARG A 180 19.39 -0.69 -12.27
CA ARG A 180 19.33 -1.35 -13.59
C ARG A 180 18.44 -0.59 -14.58
N SER A 181 17.35 0.01 -14.08
CA SER A 181 16.42 0.77 -14.91
C SER A 181 17.04 2.08 -15.42
N ASN A 182 17.93 2.71 -14.65
CA ASN A 182 18.71 3.88 -15.08
C ASN A 182 19.63 3.56 -16.27
N GLY A 183 20.17 2.34 -16.33
CA GLY A 183 20.98 1.87 -17.45
C GLY A 183 20.20 1.60 -18.75
N VAL A 184 18.86 1.67 -18.73
CA VAL A 184 17.90 1.39 -19.82
C VAL A 184 18.13 0.02 -20.49
N ARG A 185 19.11 -0.08 -21.41
CA ARG A 185 19.50 -1.33 -22.08
C ARG A 185 20.60 -2.09 -21.33
N ASN A 186 21.35 -1.40 -20.47
CA ASN A 186 22.41 -1.99 -19.67
C ASN A 186 21.88 -2.45 -18.29
N ILE A 187 21.39 -3.68 -18.25
CA ILE A 187 20.85 -4.30 -17.02
C ILE A 187 21.92 -4.94 -16.12
N ASN A 188 23.20 -4.87 -16.50
CA ASN A 188 24.33 -5.40 -15.74
C ASN A 188 25.48 -4.37 -15.65
N PRO A 189 25.31 -3.29 -14.85
CA PRO A 189 26.28 -2.22 -14.77
C PRO A 189 27.60 -2.69 -14.13
N ASN A 190 28.73 -2.21 -14.64
CA ASN A 190 30.01 -2.32 -13.93
C ASN A 190 30.08 -1.32 -12.74
N CYS A 191 31.14 -1.40 -11.93
CA CYS A 191 31.28 -0.56 -10.73
C CYS A 191 31.16 0.95 -11.02
N ASN A 192 31.76 1.44 -12.10
CA ASN A 192 31.68 2.86 -12.46
C ASN A 192 30.27 3.26 -12.89
N GLN A 193 29.60 2.42 -13.67
CA GLN A 193 28.22 2.63 -14.11
C GLN A 193 27.25 2.57 -12.93
N PHE A 194 27.48 1.68 -11.96
CA PHE A 194 26.73 1.62 -10.72
C PHE A 194 26.87 2.92 -9.92
N ILE A 195 28.10 3.40 -9.71
CA ILE A 195 28.37 4.66 -9.00
C ILE A 195 27.65 5.83 -9.68
N ASN A 196 27.71 5.92 -11.00
CA ASN A 196 27.03 6.98 -11.75
C ASN A 196 25.51 6.89 -11.62
N SER A 197 24.94 5.69 -11.79
CA SER A 197 23.50 5.46 -11.65
C SER A 197 23.01 5.78 -10.24
N PHE A 198 23.79 5.41 -9.22
CA PHE A 198 23.51 5.72 -7.82
C PHE A 198 23.50 7.22 -7.56
N LYS A 199 24.51 7.96 -8.04
CA LYS A 199 24.55 9.42 -7.95
C LYS A 199 23.32 10.04 -8.62
N THR A 200 22.94 9.58 -9.81
CA THR A 200 21.74 10.06 -10.51
C THR A 200 20.46 9.77 -9.73
N LEU A 201 20.32 8.58 -9.15
CA LEU A 201 19.17 8.25 -8.30
C LEU A 201 19.10 9.16 -7.07
N ILE A 202 20.22 9.42 -6.38
CA ILE A 202 20.24 10.35 -5.24
C ILE A 202 19.76 11.75 -5.66
N VAL A 203 20.31 12.29 -6.77
CA VAL A 203 19.93 13.61 -7.29
C VAL A 203 18.44 13.67 -7.62
N ASN A 204 17.90 12.59 -8.16
CA ASN A 204 16.50 12.50 -8.58
C ASN A 204 15.56 11.96 -7.49
N ASN A 205 15.98 11.92 -6.22
CA ASN A 205 15.20 11.39 -5.10
C ASN A 205 14.69 9.96 -5.31
N TYR A 206 15.53 9.10 -5.89
CA TYR A 206 15.21 7.71 -6.24
C TYR A 206 13.99 7.55 -7.15
N ASN A 207 13.55 8.62 -7.83
CA ASN A 207 12.52 8.55 -8.86
C ASN A 207 13.06 7.71 -10.03
N SER A 208 12.62 6.46 -10.08
CA SER A 208 12.83 5.58 -11.22
C SER A 208 11.55 4.81 -11.48
N PRO A 209 11.18 4.57 -12.74
CA PRO A 209 10.04 3.72 -13.05
C PRO A 209 10.30 2.32 -12.49
N HIS A 210 9.31 1.75 -11.78
CA HIS A 210 9.40 0.37 -11.31
C HIS A 210 9.60 -0.55 -12.51
N SER A 211 10.58 -1.45 -12.44
CA SER A 211 10.96 -2.26 -13.59
C SER A 211 9.81 -3.19 -14.01
N ALA A 212 9.48 -3.21 -15.32
CA ALA A 212 8.46 -4.09 -15.86
C ALA A 212 8.83 -5.56 -15.58
N GLY A 213 8.11 -6.18 -14.64
CA GLY A 213 8.34 -7.56 -14.22
C GLY A 213 9.25 -7.75 -13.01
N ALA A 214 9.49 -6.69 -12.21
CA ALA A 214 10.14 -6.78 -10.90
C ALA A 214 9.56 -7.89 -10.00
N ASN A 215 10.41 -8.47 -9.16
CA ASN A 215 10.02 -9.57 -8.25
C ASN A 215 9.42 -9.06 -6.94
N CYS A 216 9.89 -7.90 -6.48
CA CYS A 216 9.44 -7.24 -5.26
C CYS A 216 8.27 -6.29 -5.55
N GLU A 217 7.39 -6.17 -4.57
CA GLU A 217 6.32 -5.19 -4.59
C GLU A 217 6.90 -3.77 -4.40
N GLU A 218 6.17 -2.77 -4.89
CA GLU A 218 6.51 -1.36 -4.63
C GLU A 218 6.52 -1.12 -3.11
N ASP A 219 7.58 -0.47 -2.63
CA ASP A 219 7.83 -0.27 -1.20
C ASP A 219 7.41 1.12 -0.69
N PHE A 220 6.82 1.95 -1.57
CA PHE A 220 6.38 3.33 -1.29
C PHE A 220 7.43 4.16 -0.54
N ASN A 221 8.72 3.87 -0.76
CA ASN A 221 9.80 4.51 -0.02
C ASN A 221 9.84 6.02 -0.28
N THR A 222 9.92 6.80 0.81
CA THR A 222 10.18 8.24 0.75
C THR A 222 11.62 8.51 1.15
N VAL A 223 12.34 9.30 0.35
CA VAL A 223 13.73 9.65 0.63
C VAL A 223 13.83 10.47 1.91
N MET A 224 14.58 9.98 2.89
CA MET A 224 14.82 10.66 4.17
C MET A 224 15.55 12.00 3.99
N GLN A 225 16.44 12.10 3.01
CA GLN A 225 17.23 13.31 2.71
C GLN A 225 17.35 13.46 1.19
N SER A 226 16.61 14.42 0.62
CA SER A 226 16.76 14.81 -0.77
C SER A 226 18.02 15.66 -0.95
N LEU A 227 18.51 15.76 -2.19
CA LEU A 227 19.57 16.70 -2.52
C LEU A 227 19.21 18.15 -2.12
N SER A 228 17.93 18.52 -2.21
CA SER A 228 17.45 19.81 -1.70
C SER A 228 17.72 19.97 -0.20
N HIS A 229 17.61 18.89 0.59
CA HIS A 229 17.89 18.90 2.03
C HIS A 229 19.39 19.05 2.37
N LEU A 230 20.28 18.70 1.43
CA LEU A 230 21.73 18.85 1.54
C LEU A 230 22.24 20.20 1.00
N ILE A 231 21.53 20.78 0.03
CA ILE A 231 21.87 22.05 -0.60
C ILE A 231 21.29 23.25 0.17
N ILE A 232 20.15 23.08 0.84
CA ILE A 232 19.51 24.16 1.59
C ILE A 232 20.20 24.31 2.97
N ASN A 233 21.22 25.16 3.01
CA ASN A 233 21.48 25.96 4.21
C ASN A 233 20.38 27.03 4.28
N ASN A 234 19.78 27.19 5.46
CA ASN A 234 18.74 28.17 5.76
C ASN A 234 19.03 29.52 5.12
N TYR A 235 18.11 29.99 4.28
CA TYR A 235 17.89 31.40 4.04
C TYR A 235 16.43 31.70 4.40
N ASP A 236 16.25 32.24 5.60
CA ASP A 236 15.09 33.07 5.92
C ASP A 236 15.32 34.41 5.24
N ASP A 237 14.71 34.62 4.08
CA ASP A 237 14.54 35.97 3.54
C ASP A 237 13.10 36.41 3.78
N SER A 238 12.92 37.15 4.87
CA SER A 238 11.75 38.00 5.09
C SER A 238 11.88 39.25 4.24
N HIS A 239 11.35 39.22 3.02
CA HIS A 239 11.12 40.44 2.25
C HIS A 239 9.65 40.53 1.84
N THR A 240 8.98 41.54 2.39
CA THR A 240 7.70 42.04 1.92
C THR A 240 7.92 42.77 0.60
N VAL A 241 7.28 42.29 -0.47
CA VAL A 241 7.14 43.05 -1.72
C VAL A 241 5.66 43.03 -2.09
N ASP A 242 5.14 44.22 -2.39
CA ASP A 242 3.75 44.43 -2.81
C ASP A 242 3.43 43.67 -4.09
N PHE A 243 2.32 42.93 -4.03
CA PHE A 243 1.76 42.21 -5.16
C PHE A 243 0.87 43.15 -5.99
N ALA A 244 1.31 43.48 -7.21
CA ALA A 244 0.40 43.87 -8.27
C ALA A 244 0.20 42.66 -9.20
N CYS A 245 -0.87 41.91 -8.99
CA CYS A 245 -1.31 40.88 -9.93
C CYS A 245 -2.67 41.28 -10.52
N ASN A 246 -2.79 41.18 -11.84
CA ASN A 246 -3.99 41.57 -12.56
C ASN A 246 -5.12 40.55 -12.31
N ILE A 247 -6.03 40.88 -11.38
CA ILE A 247 -7.19 40.05 -11.00
C ILE A 247 -8.02 39.63 -12.23
N ASP A 248 -8.04 40.46 -13.29
CA ASP A 248 -8.77 40.17 -14.53
C ASP A 248 -8.21 38.94 -15.26
N SER A 249 -6.90 38.68 -15.17
CA SER A 249 -6.27 37.49 -15.77
C SER A 249 -6.69 36.21 -15.06
N LEU A 250 -6.81 36.25 -13.73
CA LEU A 250 -7.24 35.11 -12.91
C LEU A 250 -8.73 34.78 -13.18
N LEU A 251 -9.58 35.80 -13.28
CA LEU A 251 -11.01 35.64 -13.60
C LEU A 251 -11.22 35.06 -15.00
N ASN A 252 -10.37 35.40 -15.97
CA ASN A 252 -10.38 34.82 -17.31
C ASN A 252 -9.97 33.34 -17.29
N VAL A 253 -8.93 32.94 -16.55
CA VAL A 253 -8.54 31.52 -16.43
C VAL A 253 -9.59 30.70 -15.66
N MET A 254 -10.20 31.27 -14.61
CA MET A 254 -11.30 30.61 -13.88
C MET A 254 -12.56 30.44 -14.75
N SER A 255 -12.80 31.32 -15.72
CA SER A 255 -13.91 31.18 -16.68
C SER A 255 -13.58 30.24 -17.85
N GLU A 256 -12.31 30.10 -18.25
CA GLU A 256 -11.87 29.12 -19.26
C GLU A 256 -11.87 27.66 -18.76
N ILE A 257 -11.66 27.43 -17.46
CA ILE A 257 -11.66 26.08 -16.88
C ILE A 257 -13.10 25.53 -16.68
N LYS A 258 -14.14 26.35 -16.93
CA LYS A 258 -15.52 25.90 -16.82
C LYS A 258 -15.88 24.87 -17.91
N ASN A 259 -16.52 23.80 -17.43
CA ASN A 259 -17.30 22.79 -18.15
C ASN A 259 -16.52 21.53 -18.57
N ASN A 260 -16.11 20.74 -17.58
CA ASN A 260 -16.10 19.29 -17.75
C ASN A 260 -17.16 18.68 -16.81
N ASP A 261 -18.44 18.82 -17.20
CA ASP A 261 -19.60 18.32 -16.45
C ASP A 261 -19.82 16.81 -16.62
N SER A 262 -18.76 16.07 -16.97
CA SER A 262 -18.84 14.62 -17.01
C SER A 262 -19.20 14.09 -15.62
N LEU A 263 -20.12 13.12 -15.58
CA LEU A 263 -20.59 12.49 -14.35
C LEU A 263 -19.42 12.02 -13.47
N LEU A 264 -18.37 11.45 -14.09
CA LEU A 264 -17.15 11.01 -13.40
C LEU A 264 -16.42 12.16 -12.69
N HIS A 265 -16.34 13.33 -13.31
CA HIS A 265 -15.68 14.49 -12.72
C HIS A 265 -16.46 15.03 -11.52
N VAL A 266 -17.79 15.11 -11.64
CA VAL A 266 -18.69 15.49 -10.55
C VAL A 266 -18.59 14.53 -9.36
N GLU A 267 -18.62 13.22 -9.63
CA GLU A 267 -18.50 12.19 -8.59
C GLU A 267 -17.12 12.17 -7.92
N SER A 268 -16.04 12.41 -8.68
CA SER A 268 -14.68 12.52 -8.13
C SER A 268 -14.55 13.69 -7.15
N LYS A 269 -15.20 14.82 -7.45
CA LYS A 269 -15.23 16.02 -6.60
C LYS A 269 -15.97 15.76 -5.30
N LYS A 270 -17.10 15.03 -5.35
CA LYS A 270 -17.84 14.60 -4.15
C LYS A 270 -16.95 13.73 -3.25
N TYR A 271 -16.21 12.77 -3.81
CA TYR A 271 -15.33 11.90 -3.04
C TYR A 271 -14.21 12.67 -2.31
N VAL A 272 -13.48 13.52 -3.05
CA VAL A 272 -12.38 14.32 -2.49
C VAL A 272 -12.90 15.27 -1.40
N THR A 273 -14.05 15.91 -1.64
CA THR A 273 -14.69 16.80 -0.65
C THR A 273 -15.08 16.04 0.62
N GLY A 274 -15.61 14.82 0.50
CA GLY A 274 -15.91 13.94 1.65
C GLY A 274 -14.65 13.54 2.45
N TYR A 275 -13.52 13.35 1.77
CA TYR A 275 -12.23 13.13 2.43
C TYR A 275 -11.76 14.35 3.22
N VAL A 276 -11.94 15.56 2.67
CA VAL A 276 -11.63 16.82 3.37
C VAL A 276 -12.46 16.92 4.66
N ILE A 277 -13.77 16.63 4.61
CA ILE A 277 -14.62 16.59 5.82
C ILE A 277 -14.08 15.59 6.83
N LYS A 278 -13.72 14.37 6.41
CA LYS A 278 -13.14 13.34 7.29
C LYS A 278 -11.90 13.84 8.03
N LYS A 279 -10.98 14.48 7.31
CA LYS A 279 -9.76 15.04 7.89
C LYS A 279 -10.04 16.21 8.80
N SER A 280 -10.89 17.15 8.39
CA SER A 280 -11.24 18.33 9.18
C SER A 280 -12.04 17.97 10.44
N LYS A 281 -12.94 16.97 10.39
CA LYS A 281 -13.58 16.41 11.58
C LYS A 281 -12.55 15.84 12.54
N SER A 282 -11.57 15.08 12.05
CA SER A 282 -10.56 14.46 12.90
C SER A 282 -9.59 15.45 13.55
N LYS A 283 -9.39 16.65 12.97
CA LYS A 283 -8.34 17.60 13.41
C LYS A 283 -8.88 18.92 13.96
N ILE A 284 -10.01 19.40 13.45
CA ILE A 284 -10.51 20.76 13.67
C ILE A 284 -11.82 20.73 14.46
N PHE A 285 -12.83 20.00 14.00
CA PHE A 285 -14.20 20.05 14.57
C PHE A 285 -14.70 18.71 15.14
N LYS A 286 -13.87 17.99 15.90
CA LYS A 286 -14.12 16.62 16.40
C LYS A 286 -15.52 16.35 16.98
N LYS A 287 -16.08 17.31 17.73
CA LYS A 287 -17.36 17.15 18.46
C LYS A 287 -18.45 18.14 18.01
N CYS A 288 -18.22 18.89 16.92
CA CYS A 288 -19.20 19.88 16.44
C CYS A 288 -20.24 19.20 15.53
N SER A 289 -21.44 18.94 16.05
CA SER A 289 -22.56 18.42 15.27
C SER A 289 -23.04 19.42 14.23
N ASN A 290 -23.10 20.71 14.56
CA ASN A 290 -23.53 21.77 13.64
C ASN A 290 -22.61 21.86 12.40
N CYS A 291 -21.30 21.81 12.62
CA CYS A 291 -20.32 21.80 11.53
C CYS A 291 -20.49 20.57 10.64
N LEU A 292 -20.77 19.40 11.23
CA LEU A 292 -21.00 18.19 10.45
C LEU A 292 -22.30 18.28 9.64
N ASN A 293 -23.36 18.86 10.22
CA ASN A 293 -24.66 19.02 9.58
C ASN A 293 -24.64 20.07 8.46
N ASN A 294 -23.83 21.13 8.58
CA ASN A 294 -23.70 22.14 7.53
C ASN A 294 -22.81 21.65 6.37
N LEU A 295 -21.77 20.88 6.68
CA LEU A 295 -20.83 20.38 5.67
C LEU A 295 -21.29 19.08 4.99
N CYS A 296 -22.18 18.31 5.62
CA CYS A 296 -22.74 17.09 5.04
C CYS A 296 -24.18 17.29 4.57
N ARG A 297 -24.60 16.44 3.64
CA ARG A 297 -26.00 16.29 3.26
C ARG A 297 -26.79 15.65 4.39
N SER A 298 -28.06 16.01 4.55
CA SER A 298 -28.98 15.38 5.49
C SER A 298 -29.50 14.02 5.01
N GLY A 299 -29.51 13.78 3.69
CA GLY A 299 -29.99 12.53 3.06
C GLY A 299 -28.88 11.69 2.43
N ILE A 300 -29.15 10.39 2.29
CA ILE A 300 -28.28 9.44 1.57
C ILE A 300 -28.58 9.54 0.08
N ASP A 301 -27.55 9.81 -0.72
CA ASP A 301 -27.60 9.81 -2.19
C ASP A 301 -27.24 8.41 -2.68
N PHE A 302 -28.27 7.56 -2.83
CA PHE A 302 -28.13 6.14 -3.20
C PHE A 302 -27.50 5.94 -4.59
N ASP A 303 -27.63 6.94 -5.47
CA ASP A 303 -27.12 6.89 -6.85
C ASP A 303 -25.70 7.47 -6.97
N SER A 304 -25.11 7.95 -5.87
CA SER A 304 -23.75 8.50 -5.89
C SER A 304 -22.67 7.42 -5.95
N PHE A 305 -21.59 7.70 -6.66
CA PHE A 305 -20.40 6.86 -6.69
C PHE A 305 -19.83 6.65 -5.28
N ASN A 306 -19.90 7.68 -4.44
CA ASN A 306 -19.53 7.60 -3.03
C ASN A 306 -20.32 6.54 -2.26
N TYR A 307 -21.62 6.41 -2.52
CA TYR A 307 -22.45 5.39 -1.91
C TYR A 307 -22.06 3.99 -2.40
N GLU A 308 -21.81 3.84 -3.70
CA GLU A 308 -21.39 2.56 -4.29
C GLU A 308 -20.07 2.05 -3.71
N ILE A 309 -19.03 2.90 -3.63
CA ILE A 309 -17.70 2.50 -3.15
C ILE A 309 -17.58 2.36 -1.63
N ASP A 310 -18.54 2.87 -0.85
CA ASP A 310 -18.53 2.74 0.60
C ASP A 310 -18.93 1.32 1.02
N TYR A 311 -17.93 0.48 1.30
CA TYR A 311 -18.13 -0.90 1.76
C TYR A 311 -19.02 -1.04 3.00
N THR A 312 -19.06 -0.05 3.89
CA THR A 312 -19.88 -0.12 5.12
C THR A 312 -21.14 0.74 5.03
N LYS A 313 -21.35 1.44 3.90
CA LYS A 313 -22.45 2.40 3.65
C LYS A 313 -22.60 3.48 4.74
N LYS A 314 -21.54 3.72 5.51
CA LYS A 314 -21.49 4.59 6.71
C LYS A 314 -20.09 5.19 6.97
N SER A 315 -19.08 4.80 6.20
CA SER A 315 -17.68 5.18 6.42
C SER A 315 -17.27 6.45 5.68
N LEU A 316 -17.99 6.79 4.60
CA LEU A 316 -17.73 7.98 3.79
C LEU A 316 -18.71 9.11 4.17
N PHE A 317 -18.20 10.33 4.14
CA PHE A 317 -19.03 11.52 4.34
C PHE A 317 -19.58 11.98 2.99
N HIS A 318 -20.87 12.31 2.97
CA HIS A 318 -21.54 12.86 1.80
C HIS A 318 -21.62 14.38 1.95
N PRO A 319 -20.80 15.16 1.22
CA PRO A 319 -20.69 16.60 1.41
C PRO A 319 -21.91 17.37 0.84
N SER A 320 -22.31 18.46 1.50
CA SER A 320 -23.37 19.36 0.99
C SER A 320 -22.96 20.01 -0.32
N ASP A 321 -23.93 20.36 -1.16
CA ASP A 321 -23.66 20.93 -2.49
C ASP A 321 -22.97 22.30 -2.38
N GLU A 322 -23.31 23.09 -1.36
CA GLU A 322 -22.64 24.35 -1.02
C GLU A 322 -21.14 24.13 -0.70
N PHE A 323 -20.82 23.09 0.08
CA PHE A 323 -19.43 22.80 0.40
C PHE A 323 -18.65 22.20 -0.78
N ILE A 324 -19.30 21.40 -1.63
CA ILE A 324 -18.73 20.95 -2.91
C ILE A 324 -18.38 22.16 -3.78
N ASN A 325 -19.26 23.16 -3.86
CA ASN A 325 -19.03 24.37 -4.65
C ASN A 325 -17.84 25.18 -4.14
N LEU A 326 -17.71 25.35 -2.81
CA LEU A 326 -16.54 25.98 -2.22
C LEU A 326 -15.24 25.22 -2.58
N MET A 327 -15.23 23.90 -2.42
CA MET A 327 -14.05 23.09 -2.76
C MET A 327 -13.69 23.15 -4.26
N ASN A 328 -14.70 23.24 -5.13
CA ASN A 328 -14.50 23.44 -6.56
C ASN A 328 -13.86 24.80 -6.87
N ASN A 329 -14.32 25.87 -6.23
CA ASN A 329 -13.73 27.20 -6.41
C ASN A 329 -12.27 27.22 -5.95
N ILE A 330 -11.97 26.62 -4.79
CA ILE A 330 -10.60 26.46 -4.29
C ILE A 330 -9.74 25.68 -5.28
N TYR A 331 -10.26 24.58 -5.83
CA TYR A 331 -9.56 23.79 -6.85
C TYR A 331 -9.23 24.63 -8.10
N TYR A 332 -10.18 25.42 -8.61
CA TYR A 332 -9.94 26.27 -9.78
C TYR A 332 -8.89 27.35 -9.51
N VAL A 333 -8.91 27.97 -8.34
CA VAL A 333 -7.88 28.93 -7.94
C VAL A 333 -6.49 28.26 -7.90
N ILE A 334 -6.40 27.07 -7.31
CA ILE A 334 -5.14 26.30 -7.29
C ILE A 334 -4.65 26.02 -8.71
N VAL A 335 -5.51 25.49 -9.58
CA VAL A 335 -5.14 25.15 -10.97
C VAL A 335 -4.71 26.39 -11.75
N ALA A 336 -5.42 27.52 -11.59
CA ALA A 336 -5.06 28.78 -12.23
C ALA A 336 -3.66 29.26 -11.79
N CYS A 337 -3.40 29.30 -10.48
CA CYS A 337 -2.08 29.69 -9.96
C CYS A 337 -0.96 28.74 -10.43
N LEU A 338 -1.24 27.44 -10.53
CA LEU A 338 -0.28 26.45 -11.02
C LEU A 338 -0.01 26.58 -12.52
N ARG A 339 -0.97 27.01 -13.34
CA ARG A 339 -0.76 27.23 -14.78
C ARG A 339 0.09 28.45 -15.05
N ASP A 340 -0.16 29.55 -14.34
CA ASP A 340 0.47 30.83 -14.63
C ASP A 340 1.93 30.89 -14.16
N ASN A 341 2.28 30.22 -13.05
CA ASN A 341 3.64 30.27 -12.51
C ASN A 341 4.05 29.01 -11.71
N PRO A 342 4.11 27.81 -12.33
CA PRO A 342 4.34 26.53 -11.64
C PRO A 342 5.68 26.43 -10.91
N THR A 343 6.68 27.22 -11.32
CA THR A 343 8.05 27.20 -10.77
C THR A 343 8.30 28.27 -9.70
N SER A 344 7.28 29.07 -9.36
CA SER A 344 7.41 30.13 -8.36
C SER A 344 7.67 29.55 -6.96
N LYS A 345 8.75 29.98 -6.31
CA LYS A 345 9.06 29.63 -4.91
C LYS A 345 7.98 30.13 -3.92
N PHE A 346 7.13 31.07 -4.35
CA PHE A 346 6.09 31.69 -3.53
C PHE A 346 4.67 31.23 -3.88
N ILE A 347 4.54 30.23 -4.76
CA ILE A 347 3.25 29.74 -5.27
C ILE A 347 2.27 29.36 -4.16
N LYS A 348 2.79 28.83 -3.04
CA LYS A 348 1.98 28.48 -1.87
C LYS A 348 1.32 29.71 -1.21
N ASN A 349 2.06 30.80 -1.08
CA ASN A 349 1.54 32.03 -0.46
C ASN A 349 0.55 32.73 -1.41
N GLN A 350 0.83 32.71 -2.72
CA GLN A 350 -0.08 33.22 -3.76
C GLN A 350 -1.39 32.44 -3.76
N ILE A 351 -1.33 31.10 -3.83
CA ILE A 351 -2.51 30.24 -3.76
C ILE A 351 -3.35 30.56 -2.51
N LYS A 352 -2.70 30.70 -1.35
CA LYS A 352 -3.40 31.02 -0.11
C LYS A 352 -4.11 32.38 -0.19
N PHE A 353 -3.39 33.42 -0.62
CA PHE A 353 -3.94 34.76 -0.78
C PHE A 353 -5.15 34.79 -1.74
N PHE A 354 -5.06 34.10 -2.88
CA PHE A 354 -6.14 34.04 -3.85
C PHE A 354 -7.33 33.21 -3.37
N ILE A 355 -7.08 32.11 -2.65
CA ILE A 355 -8.16 31.35 -2.01
C ILE A 355 -8.90 32.26 -1.03
N ASP A 356 -8.18 32.96 -0.15
CA ASP A 356 -8.76 33.84 0.88
C ASP A 356 -9.52 35.03 0.25
N SER A 357 -9.11 35.49 -0.93
CA SER A 357 -9.70 36.66 -1.60
C SER A 357 -10.84 36.30 -2.57
N ALA A 358 -10.81 35.12 -3.20
CA ALA A 358 -11.69 34.76 -4.32
C ALA A 358 -12.74 33.69 -3.98
N CYS A 359 -12.59 32.96 -2.88
CA CYS A 359 -13.54 31.91 -2.48
C CYS A 359 -14.51 32.39 -1.40
N ASP A 360 -15.79 32.04 -1.53
CA ASP A 360 -16.80 32.33 -0.51
C ASP A 360 -16.81 31.26 0.59
N PHE A 361 -16.42 31.68 1.81
CA PHE A 361 -16.37 30.82 2.99
C PHE A 361 -17.62 30.88 3.87
N SER A 362 -18.72 31.47 3.39
CA SER A 362 -20.00 31.61 4.12
C SER A 362 -20.49 30.31 4.76
N ILE A 363 -20.35 29.17 4.07
CA ILE A 363 -20.72 27.82 4.56
C ILE A 363 -19.93 27.38 5.81
N ILE A 364 -18.72 27.93 6.01
CA ILE A 364 -17.87 27.68 7.18
C ILE A 364 -18.14 28.74 8.27
N HIS A 365 -18.54 29.95 7.88
CA HIS A 365 -18.72 31.10 8.75
C HIS A 365 -20.17 31.38 9.18
N MET A 366 -21.13 30.45 9.00
CA MET A 366 -22.52 30.65 9.43
C MET A 366 -22.54 31.14 10.89
N ARG A 367 -22.94 32.41 11.02
CA ARG A 367 -22.88 33.22 12.23
C ARG A 367 -23.76 32.62 13.32
N ASN A 368 -23.21 32.46 14.52
CA ASN A 368 -24.01 32.65 15.74
C ASN A 368 -24.42 34.13 15.78
N ILE A 369 -25.51 34.48 15.10
CA ILE A 369 -26.39 35.56 15.56
C ILE A 369 -27.42 34.87 16.44
N GLU A 370 -27.19 34.91 17.75
CA GLU A 370 -28.23 35.01 18.75
C GLU A 370 -27.56 35.56 20.03
N LEU A 371 -27.50 36.89 20.07
CA LEU A 371 -27.46 37.66 21.30
C LEU A 371 -28.90 37.76 21.81
N ILE A 372 -29.21 37.06 22.90
CA ILE A 372 -30.09 37.54 23.98
C ILE A 372 -29.44 37.14 25.30
#